data_AF-A0A5M4D6M2-F1
#
_entry.id   AF-A0A5M4D6M2-F1
#
_cell.length_a   1.000
_cell.length_b   1.000
_cell.length_c   1.000
_cell.angle_alpha   90.00
_cell.angle_beta   90.00
_cell.angle_gamma   90.00
#
_symmetry.space_group_name_H-M   'P 1'
#
loop_
_entity.id
_entity.type
_entity.pdbx_description
1 polymer ?
#
loop_
_entity_poly.entity_id
_entity_poly.type
_entity_poly.pdbx_seq_one_letter_code
_entity_poly.pdbx_strand_id
1 'polypeptide(L)'
;MGALWCGMLEARKESSISRTSANSLSCSIRAIDHLAEAVAVEHLIPGSAVSQADEAARLLTRGVARGQSEAVAAFYEQWFDFALRLARRASARDESFALDIVQDVMIKAARSMPELDSHAAIERWLTRVVCNAAVDQLRSEQRRRRREACVEHRAPLGVDTDVSEWVHVQLSRLREEDAALVRLRYSGAMKLRAVGQAMNLSADAVRARLRGAMGALRRRAGEGGSDAR
;
A
#
# COMPACT_ATOMS: atom_id res chain seq x y z
N MET A 1 -10.36 -58.92 14.64
CA MET A 1 -8.96 -58.57 14.29
C MET A 1 -8.87 -57.05 14.29
N GLY A 2 -8.72 -56.37 15.42
CA GLY A 2 -7.52 -56.15 16.24
C GLY A 2 -7.50 -54.63 16.49
N ALA A 3 -7.91 -54.13 17.66
CA ALA A 3 -7.12 -53.92 18.88
C ALA A 3 -5.90 -52.99 18.70
N LEU A 4 -5.73 -52.08 19.67
CA LEU A 4 -4.53 -51.30 20.01
C LEU A 4 -4.39 -49.97 19.22
N TRP A 5 -4.44 -48.78 19.81
CA TRP A 5 -3.70 -48.35 21.00
C TRP A 5 -4.43 -47.25 21.79
N CYS A 6 -4.32 -47.36 23.11
CA CYS A 6 -4.81 -46.47 24.15
C CYS A 6 -3.57 -46.00 24.93
N GLY A 7 -3.56 -44.72 25.34
CA GLY A 7 -2.82 -44.28 26.52
C GLY A 7 -1.49 -43.56 26.25
N MET A 8 -1.46 -42.26 26.54
CA MET A 8 -0.41 -41.71 27.41
C MET A 8 -0.82 -40.35 28.00
N LEU A 9 -1.05 -40.37 29.32
CA LEU A 9 -0.82 -39.32 30.32
C LEU A 9 -1.77 -38.12 30.47
N GLU A 10 -2.73 -38.33 31.38
CA GLU A 10 -3.14 -37.37 32.42
C GLU A 10 -1.94 -36.71 33.12
N ALA A 11 -1.99 -35.37 33.27
CA ALA A 11 -1.50 -34.68 34.48
C ALA A 11 -2.06 -33.24 34.56
N ARG A 12 -3.15 -33.10 35.32
CA ARG A 12 -3.40 -32.05 36.35
C ARG A 12 -2.70 -30.68 36.19
N LYS A 13 -3.50 -29.62 36.02
CA LYS A 13 -3.92 -28.73 37.14
C LYS A 13 -4.83 -27.61 36.62
N GLU A 14 -6.03 -27.54 37.18
CA GLU A 14 -6.82 -26.32 37.23
C GLU A 14 -6.04 -25.21 37.93
N SER A 15 -5.98 -24.04 37.30
CA SER A 15 -5.85 -22.76 37.97
C SER A 15 -6.34 -21.66 37.04
N SER A 16 -7.55 -21.17 37.36
CA SER A 16 -7.82 -19.74 37.48
C SER A 16 -7.47 -18.85 36.27
N ILE A 17 -8.43 -18.62 35.36
CA ILE A 17 -8.42 -17.41 34.54
C ILE A 17 -9.67 -16.60 34.88
N SER A 18 -9.56 -15.83 35.96
CA SER A 18 -10.31 -14.60 36.14
C SER A 18 -9.63 -13.50 35.30
N ARG A 19 -10.46 -12.82 34.49
CA ARG A 19 -10.35 -11.47 33.93
C ARG A 19 -9.09 -10.67 34.34
N THR A 20 -8.46 -9.99 33.38
CA THR A 20 -8.53 -8.50 33.22
C THR A 20 -7.54 -8.02 32.15
N SER A 21 -8.04 -7.16 31.25
CA SER A 21 -7.36 -5.99 30.68
C SER A 21 -6.20 -6.14 29.67
N ALA A 22 -6.48 -5.60 28.47
CA ALA A 22 -5.63 -4.72 27.67
C ALA A 22 -4.20 -5.17 27.33
N ASN A 23 -4.02 -5.70 26.11
CA ASN A 23 -3.10 -5.15 25.09
C ASN A 23 -2.95 -6.14 23.92
N SER A 24 -3.79 -6.01 22.90
CA SER A 24 -3.71 -6.80 21.66
C SER A 24 -3.46 -5.93 20.41
N LEU A 25 -2.93 -4.72 20.58
CA LEU A 25 -2.63 -3.82 19.45
C LEU A 25 -1.26 -3.17 19.60
N SER A 26 -0.19 -3.98 19.65
CA SER A 26 1.18 -3.48 19.47
C SER A 26 2.17 -4.60 19.10
N CYS A 27 1.94 -5.31 17.99
CA CYS A 27 2.85 -6.41 17.61
C CYS A 27 3.23 -6.53 16.12
N SER A 28 2.94 -5.56 15.25
CA SER A 28 3.24 -5.75 13.80
C SER A 28 4.12 -4.70 13.13
N ILE A 29 4.79 -3.80 13.87
CA ILE A 29 5.66 -2.78 13.25
C ILE A 29 7.16 -3.12 13.31
N ARG A 30 7.60 -4.10 14.12
CA ARG A 30 9.04 -4.38 14.31
C ARG A 30 9.63 -5.56 13.52
N ALA A 31 8.94 -6.10 12.51
CA ALA A 31 9.39 -7.31 11.80
C ALA A 31 9.73 -7.13 10.31
N ILE A 32 9.91 -5.89 9.79
CA ILE A 32 10.18 -5.67 8.35
C ILE A 32 11.52 -4.94 8.12
N ASP A 33 12.54 -5.21 8.95
CA ASP A 33 13.88 -4.60 8.80
C ASP A 33 14.93 -5.46 8.08
N HIS A 34 14.58 -6.64 7.58
CA HIS A 34 15.50 -7.40 6.75
C HIS A 34 14.79 -7.81 5.47
N LEU A 35 15.21 -7.21 4.35
CA LEU A 35 15.23 -7.74 2.98
C LEU A 35 15.38 -6.57 1.98
N ALA A 36 16.43 -5.77 2.20
CA ALA A 36 16.92 -4.78 1.26
C ALA A 36 17.76 -5.51 0.19
N GLU A 37 17.16 -5.83 -0.95
CA GLU A 37 17.95 -6.03 -2.17
C GLU A 37 17.10 -5.91 -3.46
N ALA A 38 17.69 -5.21 -4.43
CA ALA A 38 17.32 -5.09 -5.84
C ALA A 38 16.13 -4.17 -6.22
N VAL A 39 16.32 -2.86 -6.04
CA VAL A 39 15.83 -1.85 -7.01
C VAL A 39 17.05 -1.22 -7.66
N ALA A 40 17.53 -1.84 -8.74
CA ALA A 40 18.48 -1.21 -9.64
C ALA A 40 17.67 -0.46 -10.70
N VAL A 41 17.69 0.87 -10.61
CA VAL A 41 17.42 1.76 -11.74
C VAL A 41 18.78 2.07 -12.34
N GLU A 42 18.93 1.77 -13.62
CA GLU A 42 20.20 1.83 -14.33
C GLU A 42 20.57 3.28 -14.61
N HIS A 43 21.49 3.81 -13.80
CA HIS A 43 22.25 5.02 -14.08
C HIS A 43 23.70 4.79 -13.68
N LEU A 44 24.59 5.00 -14.65
CA LEU A 44 26.04 4.95 -14.49
C LEU A 44 26.49 6.19 -13.70
N ILE A 45 26.33 6.14 -12.38
CA ILE A 45 26.77 7.20 -11.47
C ILE A 45 28.18 6.84 -10.98
N PRO A 46 29.17 7.75 -11.03
CA PRO A 46 30.49 7.50 -10.44
C PRO A 46 30.33 7.15 -8.95
N GLY A 47 31.04 6.12 -8.47
CA GLY A 47 30.83 5.53 -7.15
C GLY A 47 30.91 6.50 -5.96
N SER A 48 31.55 7.67 -6.12
CA SER A 48 31.57 8.73 -5.11
C SER A 48 30.25 9.49 -4.98
N ALA A 49 29.46 9.62 -6.05
CA ALA A 49 28.19 10.35 -6.04
C ALA A 49 27.04 9.51 -5.45
N VAL A 50 27.05 8.18 -5.64
CA VAL A 50 26.13 7.28 -4.92
C VAL A 50 26.38 7.35 -3.40
N SER A 51 27.64 7.31 -3.00
CA SER A 51 28.02 7.42 -1.58
C SER A 51 27.63 8.76 -0.95
N GLN A 52 27.71 9.87 -1.71
CA GLN A 52 27.28 11.19 -1.23
C GLN A 52 25.76 11.28 -1.12
N ALA A 53 25.01 10.76 -2.09
CA ALA A 53 23.56 10.74 -2.05
C ALA A 53 23.03 9.89 -0.90
N ASP A 54 23.68 8.76 -0.61
CA ASP A 54 23.30 7.87 0.49
C ASP A 54 23.62 8.49 1.86
N GLU A 55 24.74 9.18 1.99
CA GLU A 55 25.05 9.93 3.22
C GLU A 55 24.07 11.10 3.43
N ALA A 56 23.75 11.85 2.37
CA ALA A 56 22.73 12.89 2.42
C ALA A 56 21.36 12.34 2.84
N ALA A 57 20.97 11.16 2.32
CA ALA A 57 19.74 10.48 2.71
C ALA A 57 19.72 10.07 4.19
N ARG A 58 20.85 9.57 4.72
CA ARG A 58 21.00 9.26 6.15
C ARG A 58 20.85 10.49 7.03
N LEU A 59 21.57 11.56 6.71
CA LEU A 59 21.51 12.80 7.48
C LEU A 59 20.11 13.42 7.44
N LEU A 60 19.47 13.43 6.27
CA LEU A 60 18.10 13.92 6.10
C LEU A 60 17.12 13.14 6.96
N THR A 61 17.09 11.81 6.83
CA THR A 61 16.13 10.96 7.56
C THR A 61 16.37 10.98 9.07
N ARG A 62 17.63 11.05 9.51
CA ARG A 62 17.99 11.23 10.92
C ARG A 62 17.55 12.58 11.47
N GLY A 63 17.68 13.65 10.68
CA GLY A 63 17.20 14.98 11.05
C GLY A 63 15.68 15.02 11.21
N VAL A 64 14.95 14.41 10.26
CA VAL A 64 13.48 14.26 10.32
C VAL A 64 13.07 13.45 11.55
N ALA A 65 13.71 12.31 11.80
CA ALA A 65 13.42 11.46 12.96
C ALA A 65 13.62 12.17 14.31
N ARG A 66 14.49 13.19 14.34
CA ARG A 66 14.74 14.05 15.50
C ARG A 66 13.84 15.29 15.57
N GLY A 67 12.97 15.49 14.59
CA GLY A 67 12.08 16.64 14.53
C GLY A 67 12.78 17.97 14.22
N GLN A 68 13.93 17.93 13.52
CA GLN A 68 14.62 19.14 13.09
C GLN A 68 13.83 19.81 11.95
N SER A 69 13.38 21.05 12.17
CA SER A 69 12.51 21.79 11.25
C SER A 69 13.10 21.89 9.84
N GLU A 70 14.40 22.16 9.73
CA GLU A 70 15.11 22.28 8.46
C GLU A 70 15.15 20.95 7.70
N ALA A 71 15.35 19.83 8.42
CA ALA A 71 15.34 18.50 7.81
C ALA A 71 13.94 18.09 7.36
N VAL A 72 12.89 18.44 8.11
CA VAL A 72 11.49 18.21 7.72
C VAL A 72 11.14 19.01 6.46
N ALA A 73 11.54 20.28 6.40
CA ALA A 73 11.33 21.13 5.23
C ALA A 73 12.07 20.58 4.00
N ALA A 74 13.35 20.24 4.15
CA ALA A 74 14.15 19.65 3.07
C ALA A 74 13.56 18.31 2.59
N PHE A 75 13.07 17.47 3.50
CA PHE A 75 12.41 16.22 3.14
C PHE A 75 11.13 16.47 2.35
N TYR A 76 10.32 17.42 2.79
CA TYR A 76 9.10 17.80 2.08
C TYR A 76 9.42 18.26 0.66
N GLU A 77 10.32 19.23 0.50
CA GLU A 77 10.69 19.79 -0.81
C GLU A 77 11.23 18.72 -1.77
N GLN A 78 12.08 17.82 -1.27
CA GLN A 78 12.70 16.79 -2.11
C GLN A 78 11.73 15.66 -2.51
N TRP A 79 10.79 15.29 -1.63
CA TRP A 79 10.00 14.07 -1.80
C TRP A 79 8.51 14.30 -2.11
N PHE A 80 8.03 15.54 -2.06
CA PHE A 80 6.64 15.89 -2.35
C PHE A 80 6.17 15.40 -3.72
N ASP A 81 6.89 15.74 -4.78
CA ASP A 81 6.49 15.38 -6.13
C ASP A 81 6.47 13.87 -6.36
N PHE A 82 7.40 13.15 -5.71
CA PHE A 82 7.43 11.70 -5.78
C PHE A 82 6.21 11.09 -5.06
N ALA A 83 5.90 11.56 -3.85
CA ALA A 83 4.73 11.11 -3.10
C ALA A 83 3.43 11.43 -3.85
N LEU A 84 3.32 12.62 -4.44
CA LEU A 84 2.14 13.05 -5.19
C LEU A 84 1.91 12.21 -6.45
N ARG A 85 2.96 11.93 -7.23
CA ARG A 85 2.86 11.03 -8.38
C ARG A 85 2.39 9.63 -7.98
N LEU A 86 2.87 9.10 -6.85
CA LEU A 86 2.43 7.80 -6.34
C LEU A 86 0.98 7.84 -5.85
N ALA A 87 0.59 8.89 -5.13
CA ALA A 87 -0.77 9.05 -4.61
C ALA A 87 -1.78 9.10 -5.76
N ARG A 88 -1.53 9.91 -6.80
CA ARG A 88 -2.36 9.97 -8.02
C ARG A 88 -2.51 8.61 -8.69
N ARG A 89 -1.40 7.86 -8.85
CA ARG A 89 -1.42 6.52 -9.45
C ARG A 89 -2.19 5.51 -8.61
N ALA A 90 -2.02 5.52 -7.30
CA ALA A 90 -2.67 4.57 -6.40
C ALA A 90 -4.18 4.81 -6.27
N SER A 91 -4.58 6.08 -6.15
CA SER A 91 -5.98 6.46 -5.94
C SER A 91 -6.79 6.53 -7.23
N ALA A 92 -6.18 6.99 -8.34
CA ALA A 92 -6.88 7.42 -9.55
C ALA A 92 -8.06 8.36 -9.23
N ARG A 93 -7.84 9.30 -8.32
CA ARG A 93 -8.78 10.35 -7.96
C ARG A 93 -8.26 11.70 -8.44
N ASP A 94 -9.03 12.75 -8.16
CA ASP A 94 -8.63 14.11 -8.45
C ASP A 94 -7.39 14.53 -7.67
N GLU A 95 -6.89 15.72 -8.02
CA GLU A 95 -5.71 16.30 -7.41
C GLU A 95 -5.88 16.53 -5.91
N SER A 96 -7.06 17.01 -5.49
CA SER A 96 -7.34 17.29 -4.08
C SER A 96 -7.18 16.03 -3.23
N PHE A 97 -7.75 14.91 -3.68
CA PHE A 97 -7.66 13.63 -2.97
C PHE A 97 -6.22 13.12 -2.90
N ALA A 98 -5.43 13.34 -3.96
CA ALA A 98 -4.02 12.97 -3.96
C ALA A 98 -3.21 13.84 -2.98
N LEU A 99 -3.49 15.14 -2.90
CA LEU A 99 -2.85 16.05 -1.94
C LEU A 99 -3.19 15.70 -0.49
N ASP A 100 -4.43 15.28 -0.20
CA ASP A 100 -4.81 14.81 1.14
C ASP A 100 -3.98 13.58 1.55
N ILE A 101 -3.78 12.63 0.63
CA ILE A 101 -2.91 11.47 0.87
C ILE A 101 -1.47 11.92 1.15
N VAL A 102 -0.94 12.85 0.35
CA VAL A 102 0.43 13.34 0.53
C VAL A 102 0.57 14.05 1.89
N GLN A 103 -0.42 14.84 2.29
CA GLN A 103 -0.42 15.50 3.59
C GLN A 103 -0.33 14.48 4.73
N ASP A 104 -1.16 13.43 4.73
CA ASP A 104 -1.11 12.36 5.73
C ASP A 104 0.27 11.68 5.76
N VAL A 105 0.84 11.42 4.59
CA VAL A 105 2.17 10.80 4.43
C VAL A 105 3.27 11.70 5.00
N MET A 106 3.24 13.00 4.70
CA MET A 106 4.25 13.96 5.17
C MET A 106 4.16 14.18 6.69
N ILE A 107 2.95 14.23 7.24
CA ILE A 107 2.74 14.27 8.70
C ILE A 107 3.31 13.01 9.35
N LYS A 108 3.08 11.84 8.74
CA LYS A 108 3.62 10.56 9.23
C LYS A 108 5.14 10.49 9.16
N ALA A 109 5.74 11.05 8.10
CA ALA A 109 7.18 11.21 8.00
C ALA A 109 7.73 12.06 9.15
N ALA A 110 7.17 13.26 9.37
CA ALA A 110 7.61 14.14 10.45
C ALA A 110 7.46 13.52 11.86
N ARG A 111 6.50 12.60 12.06
CA ARG A 111 6.26 11.97 13.37
C ARG A 111 7.03 10.68 13.62
N SER A 112 7.36 9.94 12.58
CA SER A 112 7.74 8.51 12.73
C SER A 112 8.63 7.99 11.60
N MET A 113 9.37 8.86 10.92
CA MET A 113 10.35 8.44 9.92
C MET A 113 11.43 7.55 10.56
N PRO A 114 11.69 6.35 10.01
CA PRO A 114 12.87 5.58 10.38
C PRO A 114 14.15 6.25 9.84
N GLU A 115 15.28 5.99 10.49
CA GLU A 115 16.58 6.33 9.91
C GLU A 115 16.83 5.39 8.72
N LEU A 116 17.09 5.95 7.53
CA LEU A 116 17.21 5.20 6.28
C LEU A 116 18.57 5.46 5.63
N ASP A 117 19.18 4.38 5.16
CA ASP A 117 20.60 4.38 4.79
C ASP A 117 20.92 4.82 3.35
N SER A 118 19.89 5.02 2.51
CA SER A 118 20.05 5.34 1.10
C SER A 118 18.82 6.03 0.50
N HIS A 119 19.00 6.73 -0.62
CA HIS A 119 17.89 7.31 -1.38
C HIS A 119 16.87 6.23 -1.79
N ALA A 120 17.36 5.07 -2.22
CA ALA A 120 16.52 3.93 -2.58
C ALA A 120 15.73 3.39 -1.37
N ALA A 121 16.26 3.48 -0.15
CA ALA A 121 15.53 3.10 1.06
C ALA A 121 14.37 4.07 1.34
N ILE A 122 14.58 5.37 1.15
CA ILE A 122 13.52 6.39 1.25
C ILE A 122 12.43 6.14 0.22
N GLU A 123 12.78 5.91 -1.06
CA GLU A 123 11.80 5.59 -2.10
C GLU A 123 10.92 4.39 -1.72
N ARG A 124 11.52 3.30 -1.25
CA ARG A 124 10.79 2.09 -0.84
C ARG A 124 9.87 2.35 0.33
N TRP A 125 10.37 3.03 1.36
CA TRP A 125 9.59 3.37 2.55
C TRP A 125 8.42 4.28 2.19
N LEU A 126 8.69 5.35 1.44
CA LEU A 126 7.68 6.33 1.04
C LEU A 126 6.63 5.70 0.12
N THR A 127 7.04 4.84 -0.80
CA THR A 127 6.11 4.07 -1.64
C THR A 127 5.13 3.26 -0.80
N ARG A 128 5.64 2.53 0.21
CA ARG A 128 4.79 1.77 1.14
C ARG A 128 3.82 2.68 1.89
N VAL A 129 4.32 3.79 2.44
CA VAL A 129 3.50 4.70 3.26
C VAL A 129 2.40 5.35 2.41
N VAL A 130 2.72 5.81 1.20
CA VAL A 130 1.74 6.38 0.26
C VAL A 130 0.69 5.36 -0.16
N CYS A 131 1.09 4.13 -0.50
CA CYS A 131 0.13 3.11 -0.93
C CYS A 131 -0.86 2.74 0.18
N ASN A 132 -0.37 2.63 1.41
CA ASN A 132 -1.22 2.33 2.56
C ASN A 132 -2.17 3.50 2.85
N ALA A 133 -1.66 4.74 2.85
CA ALA A 133 -2.48 5.93 3.03
C ALA A 133 -3.58 6.05 1.96
N ALA A 134 -3.25 5.77 0.69
CA ALA A 134 -4.23 5.77 -0.40
C ALA A 134 -5.33 4.72 -0.19
N VAL A 135 -4.98 3.49 0.21
CA VAL A 135 -5.97 2.45 0.51
C VAL A 135 -6.85 2.83 1.71
N ASP A 136 -6.26 3.38 2.77
CA ASP A 136 -6.99 3.78 3.96
C ASP A 136 -7.96 4.94 3.70
N GLN A 137 -7.53 5.94 2.91
CA GLN A 137 -8.37 7.04 2.45
C GLN A 137 -9.52 6.54 1.56
N LEU A 138 -9.25 5.69 0.56
CA LEU A 138 -10.28 5.09 -0.29
C LEU A 138 -11.32 4.31 0.53
N ARG A 139 -10.88 3.56 1.54
CA ARG A 139 -11.77 2.85 2.46
C ARG A 139 -12.60 3.80 3.32
N SER A 140 -11.98 4.87 3.82
CA SER A 140 -12.67 5.88 4.62
C SER A 140 -13.75 6.59 3.83
N GLU A 141 -13.43 6.95 2.59
CA GLU A 141 -14.33 7.60 1.65
C GLU A 141 -15.50 6.70 1.26
N GLN A 142 -15.24 5.42 0.98
CA GLN A 142 -16.31 4.44 0.74
C GLN A 142 -17.22 4.26 1.96
N ARG A 143 -16.68 4.20 3.18
CA ARG A 143 -17.48 4.14 4.41
C ARG A 143 -18.31 5.40 4.62
N ARG A 144 -17.75 6.57 4.29
CA ARG A 144 -18.46 7.86 4.34
C ARG A 144 -19.62 7.86 3.34
N ARG A 145 -19.36 7.54 2.07
CA ARG A 145 -20.40 7.39 1.03
C ARG A 145 -21.50 6.42 1.43
N ARG A 146 -21.16 5.26 2.03
CA ARG A 146 -22.18 4.28 2.49
C ARG A 146 -23.06 4.82 3.61
N ARG A 147 -22.51 5.64 4.51
CA ARG A 147 -23.29 6.30 5.58
C ARG A 147 -24.19 7.40 5.02
N GLU A 148 -23.69 8.14 4.03
CA GLU A 148 -24.41 9.22 3.36
C GLU A 148 -25.46 8.70 2.36
N ALA A 149 -25.25 7.53 1.75
CA ALA A 149 -26.17 6.87 0.84
C ALA A 149 -27.44 6.32 1.51
N CYS A 150 -27.59 6.46 2.83
CA CYS A 150 -28.90 6.37 3.48
C CYS A 150 -29.83 7.55 3.11
N VAL A 151 -29.35 8.56 2.37
CA VAL A 151 -30.12 9.77 2.03
C VAL A 151 -30.36 9.98 0.53
N GLU A 152 -29.55 9.49 -0.43
CA GLU A 152 -29.90 9.68 -1.86
C GLU A 152 -29.22 8.71 -2.87
N HIS A 153 -29.75 8.71 -4.10
CA HIS A 153 -29.91 7.62 -5.07
C HIS A 153 -28.73 7.34 -6.04
N ARG A 154 -28.82 6.12 -6.63
CA ARG A 154 -28.35 5.59 -7.94
C ARG A 154 -27.28 6.36 -8.75
N ALA A 155 -26.25 5.62 -9.16
CA ALA A 155 -25.28 6.04 -10.16
C ALA A 155 -25.90 6.22 -11.58
N PRO A 156 -25.49 7.22 -12.37
CA PRO A 156 -25.88 7.31 -13.76
C PRO A 156 -25.17 6.23 -14.59
N LEU A 157 -25.91 5.66 -15.54
CA LEU A 157 -25.40 4.76 -16.57
C LEU A 157 -25.36 5.50 -17.91
N GLY A 158 -24.21 5.41 -18.58
CA GLY A 158 -24.09 5.44 -20.04
C GLY A 158 -23.60 6.73 -20.65
N VAL A 159 -22.43 6.68 -21.29
CA VAL A 159 -22.10 7.24 -22.63
C VAL A 159 -20.91 6.40 -23.19
N ASP A 160 -20.80 6.31 -24.52
CA ASP A 160 -19.71 5.67 -25.29
C ASP A 160 -18.37 5.66 -24.55
N THR A 161 -17.97 4.47 -24.10
CA THR A 161 -16.92 4.37 -23.10
C THR A 161 -15.58 4.18 -23.79
N ASP A 162 -14.75 5.22 -23.76
CA ASP A 162 -13.29 5.09 -23.94
C ASP A 162 -12.81 3.91 -23.08
N VAL A 163 -11.99 3.02 -23.64
CA VAL A 163 -11.42 1.87 -22.93
C VAL A 163 -10.85 2.29 -21.57
N SER A 164 -10.30 3.50 -21.47
CA SER A 164 -9.82 4.10 -20.23
C SER A 164 -10.91 4.28 -19.16
N GLU A 165 -12.07 4.84 -19.54
CA GLU A 165 -13.19 5.05 -18.65
C GLU A 165 -13.84 3.71 -18.25
N TRP A 166 -13.91 2.75 -19.18
CA TRP A 166 -14.43 1.42 -18.89
C TRP A 166 -13.57 0.72 -17.85
N VAL A 167 -12.24 0.76 -18.04
CA VAL A 167 -11.29 0.22 -17.07
C VAL A 167 -11.44 0.92 -15.72
N HIS A 168 -11.61 2.24 -15.70
CA HIS A 168 -11.80 2.99 -14.46
C HIS A 168 -13.05 2.52 -13.69
N VAL A 169 -14.18 2.39 -14.39
CA VAL A 169 -15.45 1.91 -13.83
C VAL A 169 -15.33 0.46 -13.34
N GLN A 170 -14.66 -0.42 -14.09
CA GLN A 170 -14.52 -1.80 -13.64
C GLN A 170 -13.57 -1.96 -12.46
N LEU A 171 -12.52 -1.13 -12.37
CA LEU A 171 -11.62 -1.10 -11.22
C LEU A 171 -12.32 -0.60 -9.95
N SER A 172 -13.24 0.38 -10.04
CA SER A 172 -14.00 0.86 -8.88
C SER A 172 -14.97 -0.19 -8.29
N ARG A 173 -15.26 -1.25 -9.07
CA ARG A 173 -16.08 -2.40 -8.65
C ARG A 173 -15.27 -3.55 -8.05
N LEU A 174 -13.94 -3.41 -7.93
CA LEU A 174 -13.09 -4.34 -7.19
C LEU A 174 -12.97 -3.89 -5.73
N ARG A 175 -12.35 -4.72 -4.88
CA ARG A 175 -11.92 -4.25 -3.55
C ARG A 175 -10.86 -3.17 -3.75
N GLU A 176 -10.88 -2.12 -2.93
CA GLU A 176 -9.95 -0.98 -3.08
C GLU A 176 -8.48 -1.41 -3.11
N GLU A 177 -8.11 -2.38 -2.27
CA GLU A 177 -6.77 -2.97 -2.28
C GLU A 177 -6.44 -3.67 -3.62
N ASP A 178 -7.38 -4.41 -4.21
CA ASP A 178 -7.15 -5.10 -5.49
C ASP A 178 -7.08 -4.10 -6.65
N ALA A 179 -7.90 -3.04 -6.60
CA ALA A 179 -7.88 -1.97 -7.58
C ALA A 179 -6.56 -1.18 -7.51
N ALA A 180 -6.11 -0.82 -6.30
CA ALA A 180 -4.80 -0.18 -6.07
C ALA A 180 -3.65 -1.09 -6.54
N LEU A 181 -3.71 -2.40 -6.25
CA LEU A 181 -2.73 -3.39 -6.68
C LEU A 181 -2.59 -3.42 -8.21
N VAL A 182 -3.73 -3.46 -8.92
CA VAL A 182 -3.76 -3.42 -10.39
C VAL A 182 -3.21 -2.08 -10.90
N ARG A 183 -3.67 -0.96 -10.35
CA ARG A 183 -3.17 0.38 -10.72
C ARG A 183 -1.67 0.51 -10.56
N LEU A 184 -1.10 0.14 -9.41
CA LEU A 184 0.34 0.21 -9.15
C LEU A 184 1.14 -0.69 -10.10
N ARG A 185 0.63 -1.89 -10.40
CA ARG A 185 1.33 -2.84 -11.28
C ARG A 185 1.38 -2.38 -12.73
N TYR A 186 0.32 -1.74 -13.23
CA TYR A 186 0.17 -1.43 -14.66
C TYR A 186 0.36 0.06 -15.02
N SER A 187 0.26 1.01 -14.08
CA SER A 187 0.46 2.46 -14.36
C SER A 187 1.91 2.94 -14.28
N GLY A 188 2.82 2.15 -13.71
CA GLY A 188 4.21 2.56 -13.48
C GLY A 188 5.24 1.43 -13.44
N ALA A 189 4.89 0.26 -13.98
CA ALA A 189 5.75 -0.93 -14.07
C ALA A 189 6.46 -1.32 -12.76
N MET A 190 5.82 -1.15 -11.59
CA MET A 190 6.38 -1.65 -10.34
C MET A 190 6.55 -3.18 -10.42
N LYS A 191 7.73 -3.67 -10.04
CA LYS A 191 8.00 -5.10 -9.95
C LYS A 191 7.05 -5.75 -8.94
N LEU A 192 6.64 -6.99 -9.19
CA LEU A 192 5.67 -7.72 -8.37
C LEU A 192 6.05 -7.73 -6.87
N ARG A 193 7.35 -7.91 -6.59
CA ARG A 193 7.92 -7.88 -5.25
C ARG A 193 7.77 -6.51 -4.58
N ALA A 194 8.00 -5.42 -5.31
CA ALA A 194 7.88 -4.06 -4.79
C ALA A 194 6.41 -3.73 -4.43
N VAL A 195 5.46 -4.16 -5.25
CA VAL A 195 4.03 -4.03 -4.95
C VAL A 195 3.65 -4.82 -3.69
N GLY A 196 4.15 -6.05 -3.55
CA GLY A 196 3.94 -6.86 -2.34
C GLY A 196 4.50 -6.21 -1.08
N GLN A 197 5.73 -5.70 -1.14
CA GLN A 197 6.35 -4.99 -0.02
C GLN A 197 5.64 -3.68 0.35
N ALA A 198 5.09 -2.97 -0.63
CA ALA A 198 4.34 -1.73 -0.40
C ALA A 198 2.98 -2.01 0.25
N MET A 199 2.32 -3.11 -0.14
CA MET A 199 0.99 -3.48 0.35
C MET A 199 1.02 -4.47 1.53
N ASN A 200 2.21 -4.82 2.04
CA ASN A 200 2.44 -5.85 3.06
C ASN A 200 1.83 -7.23 2.70
N LEU A 201 2.07 -7.68 1.46
CA LEU A 201 1.59 -8.94 0.89
C LEU A 201 2.76 -9.84 0.48
N SER A 202 2.60 -11.15 0.62
CA SER A 202 3.54 -12.13 0.06
C SER A 202 3.51 -12.10 -1.48
N ALA A 203 4.60 -12.52 -2.13
CA ALA A 203 4.64 -12.59 -3.59
C ALA A 203 3.53 -13.50 -4.16
N ASP A 204 3.20 -14.59 -3.47
CA ASP A 204 2.09 -15.47 -3.84
C ASP A 204 0.73 -14.83 -3.64
N ALA A 205 0.54 -14.07 -2.55
CA ALA A 205 -0.69 -13.31 -2.33
C ALA A 205 -0.89 -12.25 -3.44
N VAL A 206 0.17 -11.52 -3.82
CA VAL A 206 0.11 -10.57 -4.94
C VAL A 206 -0.26 -11.27 -6.25
N ARG A 207 0.40 -12.39 -6.58
CA ARG A 207 0.09 -13.18 -7.79
C ARG A 207 -1.36 -13.67 -7.81
N ALA A 208 -1.83 -14.21 -6.70
CA ALA A 208 -3.19 -14.73 -6.58
C ALA A 208 -4.24 -13.60 -6.71
N ARG A 209 -4.04 -12.48 -6.01
CA ARG A 209 -4.94 -11.32 -6.08
C ARG A 209 -4.96 -10.69 -7.46
N LEU A 210 -3.80 -10.53 -8.11
CA LEU A 210 -3.75 -10.05 -9.50
C LEU A 210 -4.47 -10.99 -10.46
N ARG A 211 -4.27 -12.31 -10.35
CA ARG A 211 -5.01 -13.27 -11.18
C ARG A 211 -6.52 -13.17 -10.95
N GLY A 212 -6.96 -13.06 -9.69
CA GLY A 212 -8.37 -12.89 -9.34
C GLY A 212 -8.97 -11.61 -9.90
N ALA A 213 -8.29 -10.48 -9.71
CA ALA A 213 -8.71 -9.17 -10.22
C ALA A 213 -8.79 -9.16 -11.75
N MET A 214 -7.75 -9.64 -12.45
CA MET A 214 -7.74 -9.75 -13.91
C MET A 214 -8.81 -10.71 -14.43
N GLY A 215 -9.05 -11.82 -13.73
CA GLY A 215 -10.14 -12.75 -14.06
C GLY A 215 -11.51 -12.11 -13.95
N ALA A 216 -11.75 -11.31 -12.90
CA ALA A 216 -12.98 -10.55 -12.74
C ALA A 216 -13.17 -9.49 -13.84
N LEU A 217 -12.10 -8.76 -14.19
CA LEU A 217 -12.12 -7.79 -15.29
C LEU A 217 -12.41 -8.46 -16.64
N ARG A 218 -11.77 -9.61 -16.93
CA ARG A 218 -12.00 -10.36 -18.17
C ARG A 218 -13.43 -10.88 -18.31
N ARG A 219 -14.04 -11.40 -17.23
CA ARG A 219 -15.45 -11.84 -17.26
C ARG A 219 -16.38 -10.68 -17.61
N ARG A 220 -16.19 -9.54 -16.96
CA ARG A 220 -16.97 -8.32 -17.22
C ARG A 220 -16.73 -7.74 -18.62
N ALA A 221 -15.52 -7.88 -19.16
CA ALA A 221 -15.21 -7.52 -20.54
C ALA A 221 -15.94 -8.42 -21.55
N GLY A 222 -16.02 -9.73 -21.28
CA GLY A 222 -16.75 -10.68 -22.11
C GLY A 222 -18.27 -10.48 -22.07
N GLU A 223 -18.81 -10.12 -20.91
CA GLU A 223 -20.24 -9.79 -20.73
C GLU A 223 -20.61 -8.47 -21.43
N GLY A 224 -19.73 -7.45 -21.39
CA GLY A 224 -19.96 -6.16 -22.06
C GLY A 224 -19.63 -6.13 -23.57
N GLY A 225 -18.86 -7.10 -24.07
CA GLY A 225 -18.53 -7.21 -25.50
C GLY A 225 -19.59 -7.89 -26.35
N SER A 226 -20.60 -8.52 -25.74
CA SER A 226 -21.72 -9.16 -26.45
C SER A 226 -22.84 -8.19 -26.83
N ASP A 227 -22.90 -7.00 -26.22
CA ASP A 227 -23.91 -5.96 -26.49
C ASP A 227 -23.47 -4.91 -27.51
N ALA A 228 -22.28 -5.06 -28.10
CA ALA A 228 -21.68 -4.10 -29.04
C ALA A 228 -21.48 -4.66 -30.47
N ARG A 229 -22.33 -5.60 -30.91
CA ARG A 229 -22.32 -6.12 -32.29
C ARG A 229 -23.66 -5.98 -32.99
#